data_AF-W7QJM0-F1
#
_entry.id   AF-W7QJM0-F1
#
_cell.length_a   1.000
_cell.length_b   1.000
_cell.length_c   1.000
_cell.angle_alpha   90.00
_cell.angle_beta   90.00
_cell.angle_gamma   90.00
#
_symmetry.space_group_name_H-M   'P 1'
#
loop_
_entity.id
_entity.type
_entity.pdbx_description
1 polymer ?
#
loop_
_entity_poly.entity_id
_entity_poly.type
_entity_poly.pdbx_seq_one_letter_code
_entity_poly.pdbx_strand_id
1 'polypeptide(L)'
;MRLLASDACHGCAQCVAACPTEALISQDVDSLAQDIASGGSDGKVVLRCHRVSSDLSSPHTLHCLRSLGPDRLWELKASATPAELTLLLPESCASCVAAPSHEDSWLPQAQALATVVFTEALPFASASTATLSRRRFLLGDTPSSQPEIPARHAYPEARRNQRLATAAQDIDPGTQLNLPNLVLDQQLCQAHGVCARVCPTTALQVNEAGELAFDPLACLDCGHCITACPEKALTLVAGPRALPWTLRQQATTRCMSCQRDFACMDSAGEDATTECPACRREKELLQDSFRSLFH
;
A
#
# COMPACT_ATOMS: atom_id res chain seq x y z
N MET A 1 3.10 -11.64 14.75
CA MET A 1 3.46 -10.35 15.37
C MET A 1 2.51 -10.10 16.54
N ARG A 2 2.99 -10.00 17.78
CA ARG A 2 2.15 -9.60 18.92
C ARG A 2 2.10 -8.07 18.93
N LEU A 3 0.97 -7.48 18.54
CA LEU A 3 0.72 -6.06 18.73
C LEU A 3 0.76 -5.77 20.24
N LEU A 4 1.75 -4.99 20.68
CA LEU A 4 1.87 -4.55 22.06
C LEU A 4 1.21 -3.17 22.18
N ALA A 5 -0.11 -3.14 22.34
CA ALA A 5 -0.82 -1.93 22.70
C ALA A 5 -0.53 -1.61 24.18
N SER A 6 -0.41 -0.34 24.55
CA SER A 6 -0.31 0.13 25.94
C SER A 6 -1.37 1.20 26.19
N ASP A 7 -1.68 1.48 27.45
CA ASP A 7 -2.61 2.57 27.81
C ASP A 7 -1.97 3.97 27.70
N ALA A 8 -0.71 4.07 27.27
CA ALA A 8 0.01 5.34 27.07
C ALA A 8 -0.27 5.96 25.69
N CYS A 9 -1.52 5.93 25.21
CA CYS A 9 -1.89 6.61 23.97
C CYS A 9 -1.91 8.13 24.19
N HIS A 10 -1.05 8.84 23.47
CA HIS A 10 -0.94 10.30 23.55
C HIS A 10 -1.90 11.05 22.62
N GLY A 11 -2.63 10.34 21.74
CA GLY A 11 -3.51 10.97 20.75
C GLY A 11 -2.77 11.57 19.54
N CYS A 12 -1.51 11.19 19.30
CA CYS A 12 -0.71 11.72 18.18
C CYS A 12 -1.12 11.22 16.80
N ALA A 13 -1.97 10.19 16.72
CA ALA A 13 -2.44 9.61 15.47
C ALA A 13 -1.35 9.16 14.47
N GLN A 14 -0.10 8.95 14.91
CA GLN A 14 0.95 8.37 14.03
C GLN A 14 0.60 6.96 13.55
N CYS A 15 -0.23 6.23 14.29
CA CYS A 15 -0.77 4.94 13.86
C CYS A 15 -1.64 5.06 12.59
N VAL A 16 -2.34 6.20 12.40
CA VAL A 16 -3.12 6.47 11.18
C VAL A 16 -2.19 6.55 9.99
N ALA A 17 -1.12 7.36 10.07
CA ALA A 17 -0.08 7.47 9.05
C ALA A 17 0.65 6.14 8.77
N ALA A 18 0.88 5.33 9.81
CA ALA A 18 1.59 4.07 9.69
C ALA A 18 0.74 2.91 9.13
N CYS A 19 -0.59 3.02 9.12
CA CYS A 19 -1.47 1.94 8.68
C CYS A 19 -1.56 1.89 7.14
N PRO A 20 -0.92 0.91 6.45
CA PRO A 20 -0.85 0.90 4.99
C PRO A 20 -2.21 0.65 4.33
N THR A 21 -3.12 -0.02 5.03
CA THR A 21 -4.49 -0.31 4.58
C THR A 21 -5.49 0.80 4.91
N GLU A 22 -5.06 1.85 5.61
CA GLU A 22 -5.93 2.91 6.15
C GLU A 22 -7.11 2.36 6.99
N ALA A 23 -6.92 1.21 7.65
CA ALA A 23 -7.90 0.68 8.61
C ALA A 23 -8.07 1.58 9.85
N LEU A 24 -7.06 2.41 10.14
CA LEU A 24 -7.12 3.46 11.15
C LEU A 24 -7.35 4.81 10.45
N ILE A 25 -8.36 5.53 10.89
CA ILE A 25 -8.83 6.78 10.28
C ILE A 25 -8.82 7.88 11.34
N SER A 26 -8.53 9.12 10.93
CA SER A 26 -8.60 10.30 11.79
C SER A 26 -9.57 11.32 11.19
N GLN A 27 -10.61 11.67 11.95
CA GLN A 27 -11.55 12.72 11.56
C GLN A 27 -10.84 14.06 11.35
N ASP A 28 -9.87 14.40 12.21
CA ASP A 28 -9.11 15.64 12.09
C ASP A 28 -8.34 15.72 10.75
N VAL A 29 -7.78 14.60 10.29
CA VAL A 29 -7.03 14.54 9.02
C VAL A 29 -7.98 14.57 7.82
N ASP A 30 -9.13 13.89 7.91
CA ASP A 30 -10.11 13.88 6.82
C ASP A 30 -10.80 15.24 6.68
N SER A 31 -11.19 15.89 7.78
CA SER A 31 -11.72 17.25 7.79
C SER A 31 -10.70 18.24 7.22
N LEU A 32 -9.44 18.14 7.62
CA LEU A 32 -8.38 18.97 7.07
C LEU A 32 -8.28 18.84 5.54
N ALA A 33 -8.26 17.61 5.02
CA ALA A 33 -8.16 17.37 3.58
C ALA A 33 -9.37 17.94 2.83
N GLN A 34 -10.58 17.82 3.39
CA GLN A 34 -11.81 18.37 2.81
C GLN A 34 -11.80 19.90 2.81
N ASP A 35 -11.41 20.52 3.93
CA ASP A 35 -11.33 21.98 4.05
C ASP A 35 -10.37 22.58 3.02
N ILE A 36 -9.20 21.95 2.84
CA ILE A 36 -8.20 22.39 1.87
C ILE A 36 -8.68 22.17 0.44
N ALA A 37 -9.30 21.02 0.14
CA ALA A 37 -9.84 20.73 -1.19
C ALA A 37 -11.03 21.65 -1.58
N SER A 38 -11.80 22.12 -0.62
CA SER A 38 -13.00 22.96 -0.85
C SER A 38 -12.72 24.45 -1.04
N GLY A 39 -11.45 24.88 -1.05
CA GLY A 39 -11.05 26.26 -1.38
C GLY A 39 -10.89 27.19 -0.18
N GLY A 40 -10.62 26.67 1.01
CA GLY A 40 -10.41 27.46 2.22
C GLY A 40 -9.08 28.24 2.31
N SER A 41 -8.14 28.02 1.38
CA SER A 41 -6.84 28.69 1.37
C SER A 41 -6.63 29.44 0.06
N ASP A 42 -6.21 30.72 0.16
CA ASP A 42 -5.74 31.60 -0.93
C ASP A 42 -4.41 31.08 -1.52
N GLY A 43 -4.36 29.79 -1.85
CA GLY A 43 -3.19 28.98 -2.13
C GLY A 43 -2.30 28.66 -0.91
N LYS A 44 -2.25 29.53 0.10
CA LYS A 44 -1.35 29.34 1.26
C LYS A 44 -1.93 28.39 2.29
N VAL A 45 -1.33 27.21 2.45
CA VAL A 45 -1.71 26.22 3.46
C VAL A 45 -0.69 26.25 4.60
N VAL A 46 -1.12 26.65 5.80
CA VAL A 46 -0.29 26.62 7.01
C VAL A 46 -0.88 25.61 7.98
N LEU A 47 -0.13 24.56 8.32
CA LEU A 47 -0.52 23.56 9.30
C LEU A 47 0.34 23.68 10.55
N ARG A 48 -0.26 23.54 11.74
CA ARG A 48 0.48 23.61 12.99
C ARG A 48 0.26 22.42 13.90
N CYS A 49 1.32 22.03 14.60
CA CYS A 49 1.25 21.16 15.76
C CYS A 49 0.57 21.89 16.93
N HIS A 50 -0.20 21.18 17.76
CA HIS A 50 -0.86 21.76 18.95
C HIS A 50 0.10 22.41 19.94
N ARG A 51 1.40 22.05 19.91
CA ARG A 51 2.43 22.58 20.80
C ARG A 51 3.09 23.86 20.29
N VAL A 52 2.68 24.41 19.15
CA VAL A 52 3.23 25.66 18.63
C VAL A 52 2.58 26.84 19.37
N SER A 53 3.40 27.67 20.01
CA SER A 53 2.95 28.84 20.80
C SER A 53 2.59 30.06 19.97
N SER A 54 3.10 30.16 18.74
CA SER A 54 3.02 31.39 17.94
C SER A 54 1.60 31.72 17.48
N ASP A 55 1.25 33.01 17.57
CA ASP A 55 0.00 33.65 17.12
C ASP A 55 -0.15 33.74 15.58
N LEU A 56 0.44 32.79 14.85
CA LEU A 56 0.14 32.60 13.44
C LEU A 56 -1.28 32.03 13.38
N SER A 57 -2.24 32.87 13.00
CA SER A 57 -3.64 32.53 12.75
C SER A 57 -3.77 31.53 11.59
N SER A 58 -3.35 30.29 11.84
CA SER A 58 -3.60 29.14 10.99
C SER A 58 -4.94 28.52 11.39
N PRO A 59 -5.87 28.33 10.42
CA PRO A 59 -7.13 27.64 10.69
C PRO A 59 -6.94 26.14 10.96
N HIS A 60 -5.77 25.56 10.65
CA HIS A 60 -5.56 24.12 10.63
C HIS A 60 -4.55 23.67 11.71
N THR A 61 -5.10 23.20 12.83
CA THR A 61 -4.32 22.68 13.96
C THR A 61 -4.52 21.18 14.05
N LEU A 62 -3.44 20.41 13.93
CA LEU A 62 -3.47 18.98 14.23
C LEU A 62 -2.80 18.72 15.57
N HIS A 63 -3.24 17.66 16.25
CA HIS A 63 -2.58 17.21 17.46
C HIS A 63 -1.11 16.85 17.21
N CYS A 64 -0.81 16.19 16.09
CA CYS A 64 0.56 15.96 15.67
C CYS A 64 0.63 16.03 14.15
N LEU A 65 1.52 16.83 13.57
CA LEU A 65 1.69 16.89 12.11
C LEU A 65 2.20 15.56 11.54
N ARG A 66 2.83 14.70 12.36
CA ARG A 66 3.22 13.34 11.97
C ARG A 66 2.03 12.37 11.79
N SER A 67 0.80 12.81 12.08
CA SER A 67 -0.39 12.06 11.66
C SER A 67 -0.60 12.10 10.14
N LEU A 68 0.10 12.99 9.43
CA LEU A 68 0.11 13.08 7.98
C LEU A 68 1.21 12.19 7.42
N GLY A 69 0.84 11.09 6.76
CA GLY A 69 1.80 10.26 6.01
C GLY A 69 2.34 10.98 4.77
N PRO A 70 3.36 10.43 4.10
CA PRO A 70 3.91 10.99 2.87
C PRO A 70 2.85 11.23 1.80
N ASP A 71 1.93 10.28 1.61
CA ASP A 71 0.81 10.38 0.67
C ASP A 71 -0.05 11.62 0.90
N ARG A 72 -0.32 11.97 2.17
CA ARG A 72 -1.09 13.16 2.53
C ARG A 72 -0.28 14.44 2.37
N LEU A 73 1.02 14.43 2.69
CA LEU A 73 1.88 15.59 2.44
C LEU A 73 1.96 15.92 0.94
N TRP A 74 2.06 14.90 0.09
CA TRP A 74 2.01 15.05 -1.36
C TRP A 74 0.67 15.63 -1.82
N GLU A 75 -0.46 15.06 -1.38
CA GLU A 75 -1.81 15.54 -1.71
C GLU A 75 -2.04 17.01 -1.30
N LEU A 76 -1.57 17.37 -0.10
CA LEU A 76 -1.66 18.74 0.42
C LEU A 76 -0.76 19.70 -0.37
N LYS A 77 0.45 19.26 -0.75
CA LYS A 77 1.34 20.06 -1.60
C LYS A 77 0.75 20.30 -3.00
N ALA A 78 0.14 19.27 -3.59
CA ALA A 78 -0.55 19.39 -4.87
C ALA A 78 -1.68 20.42 -4.76
N SER A 79 -2.49 20.33 -3.69
CA SER A 79 -3.61 21.24 -3.44
C SER A 79 -3.18 22.69 -3.12
N ALA A 80 -1.99 22.88 -2.54
CA ALA A 80 -1.44 24.21 -2.25
C ALA A 80 -0.78 24.89 -3.46
N THR A 81 -0.53 24.17 -4.57
CA THR A 81 0.20 24.70 -5.74
C THR A 81 -0.63 25.76 -6.48
N PRO A 82 -0.06 26.93 -6.86
CA PRO A 82 1.37 27.30 -6.88
C PRO A 82 1.91 27.89 -5.58
N ALA A 83 1.08 28.06 -4.57
CA ALA A 83 1.49 28.61 -3.29
C ALA A 83 2.19 27.57 -2.40
N GLU A 84 2.48 27.97 -1.16
CA GLU A 84 3.40 27.26 -0.28
C GLU A 84 2.67 26.51 0.83
N LEU A 85 3.05 25.25 1.02
CA LEU A 85 2.69 24.46 2.19
C LEU A 85 3.70 24.77 3.30
N THR A 86 3.23 25.30 4.42
CA THR A 86 4.05 25.58 5.60
C THR A 86 3.65 24.68 6.76
N LEU A 87 4.65 24.04 7.39
CA LEU A 87 4.46 23.19 8.58
C LEU A 87 5.13 23.85 9.78
N LEU A 88 4.35 24.15 10.81
CA LEU A 88 4.85 24.71 12.07
C LEU A 88 5.05 23.58 13.10
N LEU A 89 6.32 23.34 13.45
CA LEU A 89 6.72 22.34 14.42
C LEU A 89 7.35 22.99 15.67
N PRO A 90 7.22 22.37 16.85
CA PRO A 90 8.01 22.77 18.01
C PRO A 90 9.48 22.36 17.84
N GLU A 91 10.42 23.17 18.32
CA GLU A 91 11.85 22.81 18.38
C GLU A 91 12.12 21.50 19.13
N SER A 92 11.28 21.18 20.13
CA SER A 92 11.34 19.94 20.92
C SER A 92 10.51 18.80 20.32
N CYS A 93 10.36 18.74 18.99
CA CYS A 93 9.63 17.64 18.33
C CYS A 93 10.34 16.29 18.54
N ALA A 94 11.66 16.25 18.41
CA ALA A 94 12.46 15.03 18.56
C ALA A 94 12.44 14.45 19.98
N SER A 95 12.20 15.29 20.99
CA SER A 95 12.09 14.90 22.42
C SER A 95 10.64 14.88 22.92
N CYS A 96 9.66 14.96 22.02
CA CYS A 96 8.25 14.88 22.36
C CYS A 96 7.91 13.49 22.92
N VAL A 97 6.93 13.41 23.82
CA VAL A 97 6.40 12.14 24.33
C VAL A 97 5.84 11.25 23.21
N ALA A 98 5.40 11.88 22.11
CA ALA A 98 4.95 11.20 20.90
C ALA A 98 6.05 11.03 19.83
N ALA A 99 7.32 11.32 20.11
CA ALA A 99 8.39 11.12 19.13
C ALA A 99 8.51 9.63 18.77
N PRO A 100 8.82 9.29 17.50
CA PRO A 100 9.02 7.90 17.11
C PRO A 100 10.23 7.31 17.85
N SER A 101 10.16 6.01 18.14
CA SER A 101 11.24 5.27 18.83
C SER A 101 12.42 4.89 17.92
N HIS A 102 12.29 5.12 16.61
CA HIS A 102 13.27 4.78 15.58
C HIS A 102 13.60 6.02 14.74
N GLU A 103 14.50 5.86 13.77
CA GLU A 103 14.93 6.90 12.83
C GLU A 103 13.73 7.65 12.22
N ASP A 104 13.79 8.98 12.27
CA ASP A 104 12.71 9.86 11.85
C ASP A 104 12.69 10.02 10.32
N SER A 105 12.09 9.05 9.63
CA SER A 105 11.93 9.10 8.17
C SER A 105 10.93 10.15 7.69
N TRP A 106 10.10 10.68 8.59
CA TRP A 106 9.03 11.63 8.25
C TRP A 106 9.56 13.05 8.01
N LEU A 107 10.43 13.56 8.88
CA LEU A 107 10.89 14.95 8.82
C LEU A 107 11.62 15.30 7.50
N PRO A 108 12.54 14.46 6.98
CA PRO A 108 13.17 14.73 5.68
C PRO A 108 12.17 14.79 4.53
N GLN A 109 11.14 13.93 4.55
CA GLN A 109 10.08 13.93 3.53
C GLN A 109 9.21 15.19 3.62
N ALA A 110 8.87 15.61 4.84
CA ALA A 110 8.14 16.85 5.07
C ALA A 110 8.92 18.08 4.59
N GLN A 111 10.22 18.14 4.87
CA GLN A 111 11.11 19.22 4.40
C GLN A 111 11.27 19.25 2.87
N ALA A 112 11.15 18.11 2.20
CA ALA A 112 11.20 18.05 0.74
C ALA A 112 9.93 18.61 0.07
N LEU A 113 8.79 18.58 0.77
CA LEU A 113 7.47 18.94 0.21
C LEU A 113 6.95 20.29 0.73
N ALA A 114 7.43 20.74 1.88
CA ALA A 114 6.89 21.89 2.58
C ALA A 114 8.00 22.72 3.25
N THR A 115 7.71 24.00 3.46
CA THR A 115 8.54 24.85 4.30
C THR A 115 8.26 24.53 5.75
N VAL A 116 9.27 23.97 6.42
CA VAL A 116 9.19 23.58 7.83
C VAL A 116 9.78 24.69 8.69
N VAL A 117 8.97 25.23 9.61
CA VAL A 117 9.38 26.27 10.55
C VAL A 117 9.32 25.70 11.96
N PHE A 118 10.44 25.80 12.67
CA PHE A 118 10.52 25.43 14.08
C PHE A 118 10.24 26.65 14.97
N THR A 119 9.49 26.44 16.04
CA THR A 119 9.03 27.48 16.96
C THR A 119 9.10 27.00 18.42
N GLU A 120 8.96 27.94 19.35
CA GLU A 120 8.92 27.62 20.78
C GLU A 120 7.78 26.63 21.09
N ALA A 121 8.09 25.67 21.95
CA ALA A 121 7.20 24.57 22.26
C ALA A 121 6.39 24.83 23.53
N LEU A 122 5.06 24.86 23.39
CA LEU A 122 4.16 24.71 24.52
C LEU A 122 4.34 23.32 25.18
N PRO A 123 3.99 23.20 26.47
CA PRO A 123 3.90 21.91 27.14
C PRO A 123 3.00 20.94 26.36
N PHE A 124 3.34 19.66 26.39
CA PHE A 124 2.48 18.64 25.80
C PHE A 124 1.13 18.64 26.53
N ALA A 125 0.04 18.72 25.78
CA ALA A 125 -1.31 18.48 26.26
C ALA A 125 -1.81 17.21 25.57
N SER A 126 -2.50 16.32 26.29
CA SER A 126 -3.16 15.19 25.65
C SER A 126 -4.28 15.68 24.74
N ALA A 127 -4.59 14.93 23.67
CA ALA A 127 -5.76 15.21 22.85
C ALA A 127 -7.03 15.27 23.73
N SER A 128 -7.93 16.20 23.42
CA SER A 128 -9.18 16.39 24.17
C SER A 128 -10.19 15.26 23.96
N THR A 129 -9.97 14.41 22.96
CA THR A 129 -10.77 13.23 22.67
C THR A 129 -10.55 12.12 23.70
N ALA A 130 -11.60 11.37 23.98
CA ALA A 130 -11.57 10.28 24.96
C ALA A 130 -10.47 9.27 24.61
N THR A 131 -9.58 9.01 25.57
CA THR A 131 -8.52 8.01 25.41
C THR A 131 -9.14 6.62 25.33
N LEU A 132 -8.89 5.92 24.22
CA LEU A 132 -9.26 4.53 24.07
C LEU A 132 -8.24 3.66 24.82
N SER A 133 -8.61 3.14 25.99
CA SER A 133 -7.75 2.19 26.70
C SER A 133 -7.48 0.96 25.83
N ARG A 134 -6.33 0.31 26.03
CA ARG A 134 -5.97 -0.95 25.40
C ARG A 134 -7.03 -2.01 25.59
N ARG A 135 -7.59 -2.10 26.80
CA ARG A 135 -8.65 -3.06 27.10
C ARG A 135 -9.89 -2.79 26.25
N ARG A 136 -10.32 -1.54 26.15
CA ARG A 136 -11.47 -1.12 25.32
C ARG A 136 -11.22 -1.32 23.82
N PHE A 137 -9.99 -1.09 23.36
CA PHE A 137 -9.58 -1.38 21.98
C PHE A 137 -9.67 -2.88 21.66
N LEU A 138 -9.07 -3.73 22.51
CA LEU A 138 -8.99 -5.18 22.26
C LEU A 138 -10.32 -5.91 22.49
N LEU A 139 -11.09 -5.48 23.49
CA LEU A 139 -12.39 -6.11 23.79
C LEU A 139 -13.52 -5.55 22.93
N GLY A 140 -13.24 -4.54 22.09
CA GLY A 140 -14.23 -3.91 21.24
C GLY A 140 -15.36 -3.33 22.08
N ASP A 141 -15.10 -2.24 22.77
CA ASP A 141 -16.16 -1.42 23.36
C ASP A 141 -17.06 -0.97 22.22
N THR A 142 -18.16 -1.68 22.03
CA THR A 142 -19.08 -1.46 20.93
C THR A 142 -19.89 -0.23 21.32
N PRO A 143 -19.83 0.86 20.54
CA PRO A 143 -20.91 1.82 20.59
C PRO A 143 -22.22 1.05 20.30
N SER A 144 -23.36 1.55 20.77
CA SER A 144 -24.67 0.91 20.52
C SER A 144 -24.97 0.68 19.04
N SER A 145 -24.24 1.36 18.14
CA SER A 145 -24.22 1.11 16.70
C SER A 145 -22.79 1.05 16.18
N GLN A 146 -22.44 -0.03 15.47
CA GLN A 146 -21.23 -0.06 14.65
C GLN A 146 -21.40 0.92 13.48
N PRO A 147 -20.32 1.62 13.05
CA PRO A 147 -20.37 2.41 11.84
C PRO A 147 -20.65 1.49 10.64
N GLU A 148 -21.50 1.92 9.72
CA GLU A 148 -21.68 1.22 8.45
C GLU A 148 -20.37 1.29 7.65
N ILE A 149 -19.79 0.12 7.35
CA ILE A 149 -18.60 0.02 6.52
C ILE A 149 -19.05 -0.11 5.05
N PRO A 150 -18.73 0.85 4.17
CA PRO A 150 -19.07 0.74 2.76
C PRO A 150 -18.49 -0.53 2.14
N ALA A 151 -19.19 -1.16 1.19
CA ALA A 151 -18.74 -2.39 0.55
C ALA A 151 -17.34 -2.29 -0.09
N ARG A 152 -16.96 -1.11 -0.60
CA ARG A 152 -15.61 -0.84 -1.12
C ARG A 152 -14.50 -0.98 -0.07
N HIS A 153 -14.81 -0.89 1.22
CA HIS A 153 -13.85 -1.06 2.32
C HIS A 153 -13.86 -2.49 2.89
N ALA A 154 -14.58 -3.43 2.26
CA ALA A 154 -14.62 -4.83 2.69
C ALA A 154 -13.29 -5.55 2.51
N TYR A 155 -12.43 -5.05 1.62
CA TYR A 155 -11.10 -5.60 1.36
C TYR A 155 -10.01 -4.54 1.57
N PRO A 156 -8.78 -4.96 1.93
CA PRO A 156 -7.65 -4.06 1.98
C PRO A 156 -7.37 -3.45 0.60
N GLU A 157 -7.05 -2.17 0.56
CA GLU A 157 -6.68 -1.44 -0.66
C GLU A 157 -5.44 -0.60 -0.38
N ALA A 158 -4.55 -0.45 -1.37
CA ALA A 158 -3.36 0.38 -1.27
C ALA A 158 -3.65 1.85 -1.66
N ARG A 159 -4.70 2.44 -1.08
CA ARG A 159 -5.18 3.81 -1.37
C ARG A 159 -4.08 4.87 -1.21
N ARG A 160 -3.16 4.68 -0.27
CA ARG A 160 -1.99 5.56 -0.07
C ARG A 160 -1.11 5.66 -1.32
N ASN A 161 -0.85 4.55 -2.02
CA ASN A 161 -0.04 4.56 -3.24
C ASN A 161 -0.76 5.25 -4.39
N GLN A 162 -2.08 5.03 -4.51
CA GLN A 162 -2.91 5.72 -5.49
C GLN A 162 -2.91 7.23 -5.25
N ARG A 163 -3.15 7.66 -4.01
CA ARG A 163 -3.11 9.07 -3.59
C ARG A 163 -1.76 9.71 -3.90
N LEU A 164 -0.67 9.03 -3.55
CA LEU A 164 0.69 9.48 -3.85
C LEU A 164 0.92 9.63 -5.36
N ALA A 165 0.49 8.65 -6.16
CA ALA A 165 0.65 8.68 -7.61
C ALA A 165 -0.14 9.81 -8.27
N THR A 166 -1.38 10.05 -7.85
CA THR A 166 -2.20 11.18 -8.33
C THR A 166 -1.55 12.51 -7.97
N ALA A 167 -1.23 12.72 -6.69
CA ALA A 167 -0.66 13.98 -6.23
C ALA A 167 0.69 14.31 -6.89
N ALA A 168 1.52 13.29 -7.15
CA ALA A 168 2.79 13.49 -7.83
C ALA A 168 2.62 13.95 -9.28
N GLN A 169 1.63 13.41 -10.01
CA GLN A 169 1.31 13.84 -11.36
C GLN A 169 0.85 15.31 -11.42
N ASP A 170 0.13 15.76 -10.39
CA ASP A 170 -0.36 17.14 -10.29
C ASP A 170 0.77 18.15 -10.00
N ILE A 171 1.80 17.75 -9.24
CA ILE A 171 2.94 18.61 -8.90
C ILE A 171 3.98 18.64 -10.03
N ASP A 172 4.45 17.47 -10.44
CA ASP A 172 5.43 17.31 -11.52
C ASP A 172 5.27 15.91 -12.14
N PRO A 173 4.76 15.81 -13.39
CA PRO A 173 4.63 14.55 -14.12
C PRO A 173 5.93 13.73 -14.25
N GLY A 174 7.10 14.37 -14.10
CA GLY A 174 8.42 13.73 -14.11
C GLY A 174 8.88 13.16 -12.78
N THR A 175 8.12 13.35 -11.69
CA THR A 175 8.49 12.90 -10.35
C THR A 175 8.74 11.39 -10.31
N GLN A 176 9.95 11.00 -9.91
CA GLN A 176 10.24 9.60 -9.62
C GLN A 176 9.70 9.22 -8.24
N LEU A 177 8.66 8.41 -8.23
CA LEU A 177 8.09 7.85 -7.01
C LEU A 177 8.89 6.62 -6.56
N ASN A 178 8.80 6.32 -5.27
CA ASN A 178 9.35 5.09 -4.71
C ASN A 178 8.19 4.16 -4.33
N LEU A 179 7.64 3.45 -5.33
CA LEU A 179 6.49 2.56 -5.17
C LEU A 179 6.94 1.12 -4.92
N PRO A 180 6.10 0.28 -4.29
CA PRO A 180 6.39 -1.14 -4.14
C PRO A 180 6.51 -1.82 -5.51
N ASN A 181 7.54 -2.64 -5.67
CA ASN A 181 7.83 -3.35 -6.91
C ASN A 181 8.32 -4.78 -6.64
N LEU A 182 8.18 -5.65 -7.64
CA LEU A 182 8.58 -7.05 -7.56
C LEU A 182 9.57 -7.40 -8.66
N VAL A 183 10.59 -8.15 -8.29
CA VAL A 183 11.50 -8.83 -9.22
C VAL A 183 11.19 -10.32 -9.17
N LEU A 184 10.96 -10.92 -10.34
CA LEU A 184 10.71 -12.34 -10.51
C LEU A 184 11.92 -13.02 -11.15
N ASP A 185 12.45 -14.05 -10.50
CA ASP A 185 13.36 -14.99 -11.12
C ASP A 185 12.57 -15.99 -11.99
N GLN A 186 12.73 -15.86 -13.30
CA GLN A 186 12.03 -16.71 -14.28
C GLN A 186 12.46 -18.17 -14.21
N GLN A 187 13.70 -18.45 -13.81
CA GLN A 187 14.24 -19.82 -13.76
C GLN A 187 13.69 -20.60 -12.57
N LEU A 188 13.41 -19.91 -11.47
CA LEU A 188 12.82 -20.49 -10.26
C LEU A 188 11.29 -20.53 -10.32
N CYS A 189 10.65 -19.73 -11.17
CA CYS A 189 9.19 -19.62 -11.18
C CYS A 189 8.50 -20.82 -11.82
N GLN A 190 7.86 -21.67 -11.00
CA GLN A 190 7.09 -22.84 -11.45
C GLN A 190 5.60 -22.55 -11.72
N ALA A 191 5.22 -21.29 -11.93
CA ALA A 191 3.85 -20.90 -12.35
C ALA A 191 2.68 -21.37 -11.45
N HIS A 192 2.90 -21.68 -10.17
CA HIS A 192 1.86 -22.19 -9.26
C HIS A 192 0.66 -21.26 -9.03
N GLY A 193 0.80 -19.96 -9.30
CA GLY A 193 -0.24 -18.93 -9.06
C GLY A 193 -0.53 -18.62 -7.59
N VAL A 194 0.23 -19.21 -6.64
CA VAL A 194 0.00 -19.02 -5.19
C VAL A 194 0.20 -17.56 -4.75
N CYS A 195 1.15 -16.85 -5.37
CA CYS A 195 1.44 -15.45 -5.10
C CYS A 195 0.25 -14.52 -5.39
N ALA A 196 -0.50 -14.78 -6.47
CA ALA A 196 -1.72 -14.06 -6.79
C ALA A 196 -2.85 -14.40 -5.80
N ARG A 197 -3.02 -15.69 -5.46
CA ARG A 197 -4.07 -16.13 -4.51
C ARG A 197 -3.90 -15.59 -3.10
N VAL A 198 -2.66 -15.39 -2.62
CA VAL A 198 -2.39 -14.86 -1.28
C VAL A 198 -2.38 -13.33 -1.24
N CYS A 199 -2.47 -12.65 -2.38
CA CYS A 199 -2.42 -11.20 -2.44
C CYS A 199 -3.73 -10.61 -1.90
N PRO A 200 -3.71 -9.86 -0.79
CA PRO A 200 -4.94 -9.37 -0.14
C PRO A 200 -5.64 -8.25 -0.93
N THR A 201 -4.92 -7.57 -1.82
CA THR A 201 -5.38 -6.40 -2.57
C THR A 201 -5.50 -6.63 -4.07
N THR A 202 -5.34 -7.89 -4.50
CA THR A 202 -5.28 -8.27 -5.92
C THR A 202 -4.23 -7.52 -6.75
N ALA A 203 -3.16 -7.02 -6.11
CA ALA A 203 -2.01 -6.44 -6.80
C ALA A 203 -1.26 -7.45 -7.69
N LEU A 204 -1.35 -8.74 -7.38
CA LEU A 204 -0.87 -9.82 -8.23
C LEU A 204 -2.07 -10.59 -8.78
N GLN A 205 -2.13 -10.76 -10.09
CA GLN A 205 -3.21 -11.50 -10.75
C GLN A 205 -2.64 -12.42 -11.82
N VAL A 206 -3.29 -13.56 -12.00
CA VAL A 206 -3.04 -14.46 -13.13
C VAL A 206 -4.21 -14.27 -14.09
N ASN A 207 -3.94 -13.82 -15.31
CA ASN A 207 -4.98 -13.64 -16.32
C ASN A 207 -5.39 -14.98 -16.95
N GLU A 208 -6.39 -14.97 -17.85
CA GLU A 208 -6.88 -16.18 -18.52
C GLU A 208 -5.81 -16.88 -19.37
N ALA A 209 -4.86 -16.13 -19.91
CA ALA A 209 -3.70 -16.66 -20.63
C ALA A 209 -2.65 -17.29 -19.68
N GLY A 210 -2.83 -17.14 -18.38
CA GLY A 210 -1.94 -17.60 -17.31
C GLY A 210 -0.74 -16.69 -17.05
N GLU A 211 -0.69 -15.51 -17.63
CA GLU A 211 0.35 -14.53 -17.36
C GLU A 211 0.20 -13.96 -15.94
N LEU A 212 1.34 -13.78 -15.25
CA LEU A 212 1.35 -13.15 -13.94
C LEU A 212 1.56 -11.64 -14.12
N ALA A 213 0.56 -10.84 -13.78
CA ALA A 213 0.61 -9.38 -13.78
C ALA A 213 0.77 -8.83 -12.36
N PHE A 214 1.47 -7.70 -12.24
CA PHE A 214 1.66 -6.97 -11.00
C PHE A 214 1.29 -5.49 -11.17
N ASP A 215 0.48 -4.99 -10.24
CA ASP A 215 0.10 -3.58 -10.11
C ASP A 215 0.76 -2.94 -8.86
N PRO A 216 1.75 -2.05 -9.05
CA PRO A 216 2.41 -1.31 -7.97
C PRO A 216 1.45 -0.47 -7.10
N LEU A 217 0.40 0.11 -7.70
CA LEU A 217 -0.54 1.00 -7.00
C LEU A 217 -1.56 0.24 -6.16
N ALA A 218 -1.72 -1.06 -6.41
CA ALA A 218 -2.52 -1.96 -5.58
C ALA A 218 -1.69 -2.67 -4.50
N CYS A 219 -0.35 -2.59 -4.52
CA CYS A 219 0.51 -3.36 -3.62
C CYS A 219 0.66 -2.70 -2.23
N LEU A 220 0.44 -3.47 -1.15
CA LEU A 220 0.64 -3.02 0.24
C LEU A 220 2.06 -3.22 0.78
N ASP A 221 2.99 -3.70 -0.03
CA ASP A 221 4.36 -4.03 0.42
C ASP A 221 4.42 -5.09 1.55
N CYS A 222 3.38 -5.93 1.65
CA CYS A 222 3.19 -6.85 2.78
C CYS A 222 4.08 -8.11 2.76
N GLY A 223 4.73 -8.42 1.65
CA GLY A 223 5.62 -9.58 1.51
C GLY A 223 4.94 -10.96 1.47
N HIS A 224 3.61 -11.07 1.55
CA HIS A 224 2.92 -12.37 1.54
C HIS A 224 3.26 -13.22 0.30
N CYS A 225 3.39 -12.60 -0.87
CA CYS A 225 3.75 -13.29 -2.10
C CYS A 225 5.14 -13.94 -2.06
N ILE A 226 6.09 -13.34 -1.33
CA ILE A 226 7.45 -13.86 -1.15
C ILE A 226 7.39 -15.07 -0.23
N THR A 227 6.75 -14.92 0.93
CA THR A 227 6.65 -16.00 1.92
C THR A 227 5.88 -17.20 1.38
N ALA A 228 4.85 -16.97 0.57
CA ALA A 228 4.03 -18.04 0.01
C ALA A 228 4.67 -18.76 -1.19
N CYS A 229 5.70 -18.19 -1.82
CA CYS A 229 6.35 -18.82 -2.97
C CYS A 229 7.27 -19.96 -2.51
N PRO A 230 6.98 -21.23 -2.88
CA PRO A 230 7.81 -22.37 -2.45
C PRO A 230 9.26 -22.26 -2.94
N GLU A 231 9.42 -21.75 -4.17
CA GLU A 231 10.72 -21.61 -4.85
C GLU A 231 11.45 -20.31 -4.50
N LYS A 232 10.82 -19.43 -3.71
CA LYS A 232 11.35 -18.08 -3.38
C LYS A 232 11.75 -17.26 -4.62
N ALA A 233 11.01 -17.40 -5.70
CA ALA A 233 11.30 -16.73 -6.98
C ALA A 233 11.00 -15.22 -6.98
N LEU A 234 10.41 -14.66 -5.92
CA LEU A 234 9.99 -13.25 -5.84
C LEU A 234 10.83 -12.47 -4.83
N THR A 235 11.24 -11.26 -5.20
CA THR A 235 11.90 -10.28 -4.32
C THR A 235 11.16 -8.95 -4.34
N LEU A 236 10.96 -8.35 -3.17
CA LEU A 236 10.33 -7.04 -3.00
C LEU A 236 11.40 -5.97 -3.06
N VAL A 237 11.20 -4.99 -3.93
CA VAL A 237 12.08 -3.85 -4.14
C VAL A 237 11.23 -2.60 -4.26
N ALA A 238 11.84 -1.43 -4.16
CA ALA A 238 11.16 -0.19 -4.46
C ALA A 238 11.52 0.29 -5.87
N GLY A 239 10.59 0.93 -6.58
CA GLY A 239 10.83 1.38 -7.95
C GLY A 239 9.84 2.43 -8.44
N PRO A 240 10.15 3.10 -9.57
CA PRO A 240 9.38 4.25 -10.06
C PRO A 240 8.16 3.91 -10.91
N ARG A 241 7.91 2.63 -11.19
CA ARG A 241 6.82 2.22 -12.07
C ARG A 241 5.49 2.33 -11.34
N ALA A 242 4.58 3.14 -11.88
CA ALA A 242 3.21 3.32 -11.39
C ALA A 242 2.15 2.57 -12.23
N LEU A 243 2.57 1.86 -13.29
CA LEU A 243 1.66 1.13 -14.18
C LEU A 243 1.78 -0.39 -13.99
N PRO A 244 0.67 -1.12 -14.13
CA PRO A 244 0.69 -2.58 -14.13
C PRO A 244 1.60 -3.15 -15.22
N TRP A 245 2.23 -4.28 -14.93
CA TRP A 245 3.08 -4.97 -15.90
C TRP A 245 3.15 -6.47 -15.68
N THR A 246 3.49 -7.20 -16.74
CA THR A 246 3.59 -8.65 -16.72
C THR A 246 4.93 -9.09 -16.15
N LEU A 247 4.91 -9.71 -14.96
CA LEU A 247 6.06 -10.35 -14.32
C LEU A 247 6.46 -11.64 -15.02
N ARG A 248 5.48 -12.44 -15.47
CA ARG A 248 5.72 -13.70 -16.16
C ARG A 248 4.80 -13.83 -17.36
N GLN A 249 5.41 -13.94 -18.54
CA GLN A 249 4.71 -14.29 -19.77
C GLN A 249 4.39 -15.78 -19.78
N GLN A 250 3.29 -16.17 -20.42
CA GLN A 250 2.97 -17.57 -20.63
C GLN A 250 2.75 -17.79 -22.13
N ALA A 251 3.66 -18.54 -22.75
CA ALA A 251 3.48 -18.90 -24.15
C ALA A 251 2.34 -19.90 -24.29
N THR A 252 1.36 -19.58 -25.14
CA THR A 252 0.28 -20.48 -25.51
C THR A 252 0.55 -21.06 -26.89
N THR A 253 0.35 -22.36 -27.06
CA THR A 253 0.38 -23.01 -28.38
C THR A 253 -0.91 -23.78 -28.61
N ARG A 254 -1.21 -24.05 -29.89
CA ARG A 254 -2.41 -24.78 -30.29
C ARG A 254 -2.11 -26.27 -30.33
N CYS A 255 -2.90 -27.07 -29.60
CA CYS A 255 -2.75 -28.52 -29.59
C CYS A 255 -3.02 -29.13 -30.96
N MET A 256 -2.14 -30.00 -31.45
CA MET A 256 -2.34 -30.67 -32.75
C MET A 256 -3.49 -31.68 -32.76
N SER A 257 -3.87 -32.24 -31.61
CA SER A 257 -4.92 -33.27 -31.50
C SER A 257 -6.32 -32.67 -31.33
N CYS A 258 -6.53 -31.79 -30.34
CA CYS A 258 -7.84 -31.20 -30.06
C CYS A 258 -8.02 -29.76 -30.57
N GLN A 259 -6.97 -29.16 -31.14
CA GLN A 259 -6.96 -27.77 -31.63
C GLN A 259 -7.29 -26.69 -30.59
N ARG A 260 -7.29 -27.03 -29.29
CA ARG A 260 -7.42 -26.06 -28.19
C ARG A 260 -6.06 -25.46 -27.85
N ASP A 261 -6.07 -24.20 -27.44
CA ASP A 261 -4.87 -23.52 -26.96
C ASP A 261 -4.53 -24.02 -25.55
N PHE A 262 -3.23 -24.20 -25.28
CA PHE A 262 -2.73 -24.61 -23.98
C PHE A 262 -1.40 -23.93 -23.65
N ALA A 263 -1.10 -23.82 -22.36
CA ALA A 263 0.14 -23.26 -21.86
C ALA A 263 1.32 -24.21 -22.14
N CYS A 264 2.36 -23.70 -22.80
CA CYS A 264 3.63 -24.40 -22.91
C CYS A 264 4.36 -24.34 -21.56
N MET A 265 4.64 -25.50 -20.97
CA MET A 265 5.38 -25.57 -19.70
C MET A 265 6.90 -25.53 -19.92
N ASP A 266 7.38 -25.88 -21.11
CA ASP A 266 8.81 -25.97 -21.41
C ASP A 266 9.29 -24.74 -22.19
N SER A 267 9.81 -23.76 -21.47
CA SER A 267 10.67 -22.74 -22.06
C SER A 267 12.09 -23.29 -22.17
N ALA A 268 12.50 -23.60 -23.41
CA ALA A 268 13.88 -23.94 -23.84
C ALA A 268 14.41 -25.36 -23.57
N GLY A 269 13.75 -26.38 -24.17
CA GLY A 269 14.33 -27.71 -24.42
C GLY A 269 13.81 -28.28 -25.74
N GLU A 270 14.61 -29.12 -26.42
CA GLU A 270 14.34 -29.67 -27.77
C GLU A 270 13.09 -30.56 -27.86
N ASP A 271 12.42 -30.85 -26.74
CA ASP A 271 11.19 -31.65 -26.65
C ASP A 271 9.95 -30.78 -26.39
N ALA A 272 9.73 -29.75 -27.21
CA ALA A 272 8.49 -28.97 -27.17
C ALA A 272 7.29 -29.88 -27.52
N THR A 273 6.54 -30.31 -26.51
CA THR A 273 5.41 -31.22 -26.73
C THR A 273 4.29 -30.55 -27.52
N THR A 274 3.89 -31.18 -28.64
CA THR A 274 2.89 -30.66 -29.58
C THR A 274 1.43 -31.00 -29.20
N GLU A 275 1.26 -31.83 -28.17
CA GLU A 275 -0.04 -32.25 -27.62
C GLU A 275 -0.24 -31.68 -26.21
N CYS A 276 -1.44 -31.16 -25.93
CA CYS A 276 -1.77 -30.61 -24.62
C CYS A 276 -1.83 -31.71 -23.54
N PRO A 277 -1.73 -31.34 -22.24
CA PRO A 277 -1.76 -32.31 -21.15
C PRO A 277 -3.02 -33.21 -21.14
N ALA A 278 -4.17 -32.68 -21.55
CA ALA A 278 -5.42 -33.44 -21.61
C ALA A 278 -5.38 -34.53 -22.70
N CYS A 279 -4.99 -34.19 -23.94
CA CYS A 279 -4.89 -35.15 -25.03
C CYS A 279 -3.83 -36.22 -24.77
N ARG A 280 -2.70 -35.83 -24.13
CA ARG A 280 -1.66 -36.79 -23.76
C ARG A 280 -2.18 -37.82 -22.75
N ARG A 281 -2.85 -37.34 -21.70
CA ARG A 281 -3.43 -38.21 -20.66
C ARG A 281 -4.50 -39.15 -21.23
N GLU A 282 -5.33 -38.67 -22.16
CA GLU A 282 -6.32 -39.49 -22.85
C GLU A 282 -5.66 -40.60 -23.69
N LYS A 283 -4.59 -40.27 -24.42
CA LYS A 283 -3.81 -41.21 -25.22
C LYS A 283 -3.11 -42.28 -24.38
N GLU A 284 -2.53 -41.90 -23.25
CA GLU A 284 -1.93 -42.82 -22.27
C GLU A 284 -2.98 -43.80 -21.71
N LEU A 285 -4.14 -43.28 -21.28
CA LEU A 285 -5.25 -44.12 -20.78
C LEU A 285 -5.76 -45.11 -21.82
N LEU A 286 -5.84 -44.70 -23.09
CA LEU A 286 -6.21 -45.59 -24.20
C LEU A 286 -5.15 -46.67 -24.42
N GLN A 287 -3.86 -46.33 -24.41
CA GLN A 287 -2.78 -47.31 -24.58
C GLN A 287 -2.75 -48.35 -23.46
N ASP A 288 -2.97 -47.94 -22.22
CA ASP A 288 -3.05 -48.85 -21.07
C ASP A 288 -4.29 -49.74 -21.10
N SER A 289 -5.43 -49.21 -21.53
CA SER A 289 -6.66 -49.98 -21.75
C SER A 289 -6.49 -51.03 -22.86
N PHE A 290 -5.81 -50.70 -23.95
CA PHE A 290 -5.50 -51.67 -25.01
C PHE A 290 -4.54 -52.76 -24.50
N ARG A 291 -3.49 -52.41 -23.75
CA ARG A 291 -2.54 -53.41 -23.21
C ARG A 291 -3.21 -54.38 -22.23
N SER A 292 -4.18 -53.92 -21.44
CA SER A 292 -4.91 -54.76 -20.49
C SER A 292 -5.99 -55.66 -21.12
N LEU A 293 -6.44 -55.36 -22.34
CA LEU A 293 -7.43 -56.18 -23.07
C LEU A 293 -6.80 -57.32 -23.89
N PHE A 294 -5.51 -57.24 -24.19
CA PHE A 294 -4.78 -58.19 -25.05
C PHE A 294 -3.66 -58.96 -24.30
N HIS A 295 -3.73 -59.00 -22.97
CA HIS A 295 -2.99 -59.90 -22.08
C HIS A 295 -3.97 -60.65 -21.16
#